data_AF-A0A1C6G8U8-F1
#
_entry.id   AF-A0A1C6G8U8-F1
#
_cell.length_a   1.000
_cell.length_b   1.000
_cell.length_c   1.000
_cell.angle_alpha   90.00
_cell.angle_beta   90.00
_cell.angle_gamma   90.00
#
_symmetry.space_group_name_H-M   'P 1'
#
loop_
_entity.id
_entity.type
_entity.pdbx_description
1 polymer ?
#
loop_
_entity_poly.entity_id
_entity_poly.type
_entity_poly.pdbx_seq_one_letter_code
_entity_poly.pdbx_strand_id
1 'polypeptide(L)'
;MNNFKIKSKVYCNESKKMYYVCILINIAVIIMAVCSIISIFFAGINVGNISACVVAVLVGATCKPKNMTGGHYEFCVLSISVEETKISIDYLPNFNKRIVVNTDKIKTLEYSDQLQCLRIVCDYNEMADSEEHFFGDSEVLLYIPYNENQQFYYEIENVSQKRLMFVDR
;
A
#
# COMPACT_ATOMS: atom_id res chain seq x y z
N MET A 1 6.35 -14.11 -23.97
CA MET A 1 5.74 -13.15 -23.03
C MET A 1 4.43 -13.72 -22.56
N ASN A 2 4.37 -14.13 -21.30
CA ASN A 2 3.18 -14.69 -20.67
C ASN A 2 2.62 -13.69 -19.67
N ASN A 3 1.31 -13.45 -19.73
CA ASN A 3 0.63 -12.47 -18.88
C ASN A 3 -0.34 -13.18 -17.93
N PHE A 4 -0.23 -12.88 -16.64
CA PHE A 4 -1.06 -13.45 -15.59
C PHE A 4 -1.82 -12.35 -14.86
N LYS A 5 -3.08 -12.60 -14.54
CA LYS A 5 -3.90 -11.72 -13.68
C LYS A 5 -4.29 -12.50 -12.44
N ILE A 6 -3.70 -12.16 -11.31
CA ILE A 6 -3.80 -12.94 -10.07
C ILE A 6 -4.31 -12.04 -8.97
N LYS A 7 -5.29 -12.51 -8.20
CA LYS A 7 -5.75 -11.81 -7.01
C LYS A 7 -4.73 -12.03 -5.88
N SER A 8 -4.15 -10.95 -5.38
CA SER A 8 -3.17 -10.99 -4.28
C SER A 8 -3.63 -10.09 -3.14
N LYS A 9 -3.20 -10.44 -1.93
CA LYS A 9 -3.22 -9.50 -0.80
C LYS A 9 -2.02 -8.58 -0.91
N VAL A 10 -2.21 -7.29 -0.61
CA VAL A 10 -1.14 -6.30 -0.62
C VAL A 10 -1.25 -5.47 0.63
N TYR A 11 -0.09 -5.28 1.28
CA TYR A 11 0.01 -4.40 2.43
C TYR A 11 0.00 -2.95 1.94
N CYS A 12 -1.02 -2.22 2.36
CA CYS A 12 -1.23 -0.84 1.98
C CYS A 12 -0.69 0.01 3.13
N ASN A 13 0.44 0.66 2.89
CA ASN A 13 0.91 1.66 3.83
C ASN A 13 -0.01 2.88 3.75
N GLU A 14 -0.18 3.58 4.87
CA GLU A 14 -1.12 4.69 4.91
C GLU A 14 -0.71 5.81 3.96
N SER A 15 -1.71 6.40 3.30
CA SER A 15 -1.47 7.54 2.43
C SER A 15 -1.04 8.74 3.27
N LYS A 16 0.24 9.14 3.15
CA LYS A 16 0.78 10.36 3.77
C LYS A 16 -0.09 11.58 3.47
N LYS A 17 -0.72 11.64 2.28
CA LYS A 17 -1.61 12.72 1.87
C LYS A 17 -2.85 12.82 2.77
N MET A 18 -3.48 11.69 3.10
CA MET A 18 -4.66 11.66 3.97
C MET A 18 -4.31 12.09 5.40
N TYR A 19 -3.14 11.69 5.90
CA TYR A 19 -2.60 12.14 7.18
C TYR A 19 -2.44 13.67 7.24
N TYR A 20 -1.80 14.28 6.23
CA TYR A 20 -1.66 15.75 6.17
C TYR A 20 -3.00 16.48 6.08
N VAL A 21 -3.96 15.95 5.32
CA VAL A 21 -5.32 16.52 5.22
C VAL A 21 -6.02 16.48 6.59
N CYS A 22 -5.92 15.38 7.32
CA CYS A 22 -6.46 15.28 8.69
C CYS A 22 -5.81 16.29 9.64
N ILE A 23 -4.49 16.51 9.54
CA ILE A 23 -3.80 17.55 10.32
C ILE A 23 -4.35 18.93 10.00
N LEU A 24 -4.47 19.28 8.71
CA LEU A 24 -4.97 20.59 8.30
C LEU A 24 -6.40 20.84 8.77
N ILE A 25 -7.28 19.83 8.68
CA ILE A 25 -8.65 19.90 9.19
C ILE A 25 -8.63 20.14 10.70
N ASN A 26 -7.81 19.41 11.45
CA ASN A 26 -7.70 19.59 12.90
C ASN A 26 -7.21 21.01 13.27
N ILE A 27 -6.22 21.55 12.56
CA ILE A 27 -5.75 22.93 12.76
C ILE A 27 -6.87 23.93 12.49
N ALA A 28 -7.58 23.80 11.36
CA ALA A 28 -8.69 24.68 11.01
C ALA A 28 -9.82 24.65 12.06
N VAL A 29 -10.13 23.46 12.58
CA VAL A 29 -11.12 23.25 13.64
C VAL A 29 -10.72 23.93 14.95
N ILE A 30 -9.44 23.83 15.34
CA ILE A 30 -8.92 24.52 16.54
C ILE A 30 -9.04 26.05 16.37
N ILE A 31 -8.65 26.58 15.21
CA ILE A 31 -8.76 28.02 14.92
C ILE A 31 -10.22 28.47 15.00
N MET A 32 -11.15 27.74 14.39
CA MET A 32 -12.58 28.05 14.48
C MET A 32 -13.06 28.08 15.93
N ALA A 33 -12.73 27.07 16.73
CA ALA A 33 -13.12 27.01 18.15
C ALA A 33 -12.56 28.21 18.94
N VAL A 34 -11.28 28.56 18.74
CA VAL A 34 -10.64 29.71 19.40
C VAL A 34 -11.31 31.02 18.99
N CYS A 35 -11.55 31.23 17.69
CA CYS A 35 -12.25 32.43 17.20
C CYS A 35 -13.68 32.53 17.77
N SER A 36 -14.40 31.42 17.88
CA SER A 36 -15.74 31.38 18.47
C SER A 36 -15.73 31.71 19.96
N ILE A 37 -14.75 31.18 20.71
CA ILE A 37 -14.56 31.52 22.13
C ILE A 37 -14.24 33.02 22.29
N ILE A 38 -13.31 33.55 21.50
CA ILE A 38 -12.96 34.98 21.49
C ILE A 38 -14.20 35.83 21.19
N SER A 39 -14.99 35.45 20.19
CA SER A 39 -16.22 36.16 19.84
C SER A 39 -17.26 36.12 20.96
N ILE A 40 -17.36 35.01 21.71
CA ILE A 40 -18.21 34.94 22.92
C ILE A 40 -17.75 35.93 23.99
N PHE A 41 -16.44 36.10 24.18
CA PHE A 41 -15.90 37.06 25.16
C PHE A 41 -16.12 38.52 24.77
N PHE A 42 -15.99 38.88 23.49
CA PHE A 42 -16.08 40.29 23.05
C PHE A 42 -17.48 40.72 22.61
N ALA A 43 -18.25 39.84 21.96
CA ALA A 43 -19.56 40.16 21.38
C ALA A 43 -20.72 39.48 22.12
N GLY A 44 -20.44 38.68 23.15
CA GLY A 44 -21.44 37.94 23.90
C GLY A 44 -21.88 36.65 23.20
N ILE A 45 -22.84 35.96 23.82
CA ILE A 45 -23.31 34.66 23.36
C ILE A 45 -24.27 34.83 22.19
N ASN A 46 -23.95 34.21 21.05
CA ASN A 46 -24.83 34.11 19.89
C ASN A 46 -24.81 32.67 19.34
N VAL A 47 -25.91 32.26 18.72
CA VAL A 47 -26.12 30.94 18.11
C VAL A 47 -25.01 30.58 17.13
N GLY A 48 -24.51 31.55 16.35
CA GLY A 48 -23.40 31.33 15.41
C GLY A 48 -22.08 30.94 16.07
N ASN A 49 -21.80 31.46 17.28
CA ASN A 49 -20.57 31.14 18.00
C ASN A 49 -20.67 29.80 18.74
N ILE A 50 -21.85 29.49 19.28
CA ILE A 50 -22.11 28.18 19.92
C ILE A 50 -22.08 27.06 18.88
N SER A 51 -22.71 27.25 17.72
CA SER A 51 -22.76 26.23 16.68
C SER A 51 -21.38 25.88 16.13
N ALA A 52 -20.49 26.87 15.98
CA ALA A 52 -19.11 26.64 15.57
C ALA A 52 -18.31 25.81 16.60
N CYS A 53 -18.50 26.04 17.90
CA CYS A 53 -17.90 25.20 18.95
C CYS A 53 -18.43 23.75 18.91
N VAL A 54 -19.73 23.56 18.69
CA VAL A 54 -20.35 22.22 18.59
C VAL A 54 -19.84 21.47 17.36
N VAL A 55 -19.76 22.14 16.20
CA VAL A 55 -19.20 21.58 14.97
C VAL A 55 -17.73 21.21 15.17
N ALA A 56 -16.95 22.05 15.84
CA ALA A 56 -15.55 21.76 16.14
C ALA A 56 -15.37 20.49 16.98
N VAL A 57 -16.20 20.31 18.01
CA VAL A 57 -16.18 19.09 18.85
C VAL A 57 -16.60 17.86 18.04
N LEU A 58 -17.62 17.98 17.19
CA LEU A 58 -18.11 16.87 16.37
C LEU A 58 -17.03 16.44 15.36
N VAL A 59 -16.45 17.39 14.63
CA VAL A 59 -15.37 17.13 13.66
C VAL A 59 -14.15 16.56 14.36
N GLY A 60 -13.74 17.11 15.50
CA GLY A 60 -12.63 16.57 16.29
C GLY A 60 -12.89 15.13 16.79
N ALA A 61 -14.14 14.79 17.12
CA ALA A 61 -14.52 13.44 17.52
C ALA A 61 -14.54 12.46 16.33
N THR A 62 -14.97 12.89 15.15
CA THR A 62 -15.01 12.06 13.92
C THR A 62 -13.65 11.94 13.24
N CYS A 63 -12.82 12.98 13.32
CA CYS A 63 -11.44 13.01 12.83
C CYS A 63 -10.45 12.54 13.89
N LYS A 64 -10.91 11.95 15.01
CA LYS A 64 -10.01 11.17 15.87
C LYS A 64 -9.30 10.17 14.97
N PRO A 65 -7.96 10.17 14.93
CA PRO A 65 -7.21 9.18 14.18
C PRO A 65 -7.55 7.83 14.81
N LYS A 66 -8.50 7.13 14.20
CA LYS A 66 -9.12 5.95 14.74
C LYS A 66 -8.11 4.83 14.52
N ASN A 67 -7.08 4.73 15.36
CA ASN A 67 -6.01 3.74 15.22
C ASN A 67 -5.55 3.59 13.75
N MET A 68 -5.37 4.71 13.04
CA MET A 68 -4.70 4.78 11.75
C MET A 68 -3.19 4.64 11.99
N THR A 69 -2.81 3.53 12.60
CA THR A 69 -1.44 3.21 13.00
C THR A 69 -1.03 1.81 12.54
N GLY A 70 -1.91 1.10 11.85
CA GLY A 70 -1.60 -0.17 11.20
C GLY A 70 -2.04 -0.08 9.76
N GLY A 71 -1.10 -0.18 8.82
CA GLY A 71 -1.46 -0.38 7.43
C GLY A 71 -2.39 -1.60 7.30
N HIS A 72 -3.29 -1.55 6.32
CA HIS A 72 -4.29 -2.59 6.11
C HIS A 72 -3.91 -3.45 4.91
N TYR A 73 -4.41 -4.68 4.90
CA TYR A 73 -4.31 -5.53 3.73
C TYR A 73 -5.54 -5.34 2.85
N GLU A 74 -5.33 -4.92 1.60
CA GLU A 74 -6.36 -4.94 0.57
C GLU A 74 -6.11 -6.06 -0.41
N PHE A 75 -7.17 -6.54 -1.03
CA PHE A 75 -7.05 -7.41 -2.20
C PHE A 75 -6.88 -6.54 -3.45
N CYS A 76 -5.81 -6.76 -4.20
CA CYS A 76 -5.61 -6.16 -5.51
C CYS A 76 -5.46 -7.24 -6.58
N VAL A 77 -5.50 -6.82 -7.85
CA VAL A 77 -5.16 -7.69 -8.98
C VAL A 77 -3.71 -7.38 -9.36
N LEU A 78 -2.84 -8.36 -9.23
CA LEU A 78 -1.51 -8.32 -9.80
C LEU A 78 -1.62 -8.69 -11.28
N SER A 79 -1.22 -7.79 -12.15
CA SER A 79 -0.99 -8.08 -13.56
C SER A 79 0.49 -8.33 -13.75
N ILE A 80 0.88 -9.59 -13.93
CA ILE A 80 2.27 -10.02 -14.00
C ILE A 80 2.61 -10.39 -15.44
N SER A 81 3.58 -9.69 -16.03
CA SER A 81 4.17 -10.03 -17.33
C SER A 81 5.50 -10.73 -17.08
N VAL A 82 5.63 -11.95 -17.60
CA VAL A 82 6.87 -12.73 -17.56
C VAL A 82 7.48 -12.75 -18.95
N GLU A 83 8.65 -12.15 -19.07
CA GLU A 83 9.51 -12.13 -20.25
C GLU A 83 10.85 -12.80 -19.92
N GLU A 84 11.61 -13.24 -20.92
CA GLU A 84 12.87 -13.96 -20.70
C GLU A 84 13.89 -13.14 -19.90
N THR A 85 13.90 -11.82 -20.06
CA THR A 85 14.87 -10.92 -19.42
C THR A 85 14.34 -10.18 -18.20
N LYS A 86 13.02 -10.10 -18.03
CA LYS A 86 12.39 -9.31 -16.96
C LYS A 86 11.02 -9.84 -16.56
N ILE A 87 10.68 -9.63 -15.29
CA ILE A 87 9.36 -9.87 -14.72
C ILE A 87 8.80 -8.51 -14.31
N SER A 88 7.64 -8.14 -14.84
CA SER A 88 6.95 -6.89 -14.50
C SER A 88 5.67 -7.19 -13.74
N ILE A 89 5.50 -6.58 -12.58
CA ILE A 89 4.37 -6.80 -11.67
C ILE A 89 3.65 -5.47 -11.48
N ASP A 90 2.45 -5.37 -12.04
CA ASP A 90 1.60 -4.20 -11.93
C ASP A 90 0.50 -4.40 -10.90
N TYR A 91 0.44 -3.50 -9.92
CA TYR A 91 -0.57 -3.51 -8.87
C TYR A 91 -1.79 -2.69 -9.31
N LEU A 92 -2.78 -3.35 -9.91
CA LEU A 92 -3.98 -2.70 -10.47
C LEU A 92 -5.22 -2.93 -9.57
N PRO A 93 -6.20 -2.00 -9.59
CA PRO A 93 -6.18 -0.68 -10.21
C PRO A 93 -5.67 0.45 -9.27
N ASN A 94 -5.55 0.18 -7.97
CA ASN A 94 -5.47 1.24 -6.96
C ASN A 94 -4.06 1.71 -6.59
N PHE A 95 -3.00 0.98 -6.95
CA PHE A 95 -1.70 1.20 -6.33
C PHE A 95 -0.69 1.96 -7.17
N ASN A 96 -0.95 2.25 -8.46
CA ASN A 96 -0.02 2.93 -9.38
C ASN A 96 1.45 2.51 -9.15
N LYS A 97 1.64 1.23 -8.82
CA LYS A 97 2.90 0.65 -8.40
C LYS A 97 3.23 -0.44 -9.38
N ARG A 98 4.42 -0.35 -9.96
CA ARG A 98 4.99 -1.33 -10.86
C ARG A 98 6.33 -1.77 -10.30
N ILE A 99 6.52 -3.06 -10.14
CA ILE A 99 7.81 -3.64 -9.79
C ILE A 99 8.37 -4.32 -11.04
N VAL A 100 9.59 -3.97 -11.43
CA VAL A 100 10.31 -4.61 -12.54
C VAL A 100 11.53 -5.29 -11.97
N VAL A 101 11.60 -6.61 -12.14
CA VAL A 101 12.71 -7.45 -11.69
C VAL A 101 13.41 -8.00 -12.94
N ASN A 102 14.72 -7.81 -13.07
CA ASN A 102 15.45 -8.50 -14.13
C ASN A 102 15.74 -9.94 -13.70
N THR A 103 15.59 -10.88 -14.62
CA THR A 103 15.62 -12.32 -14.33
C THR A 103 17.00 -12.81 -13.91
N ASP A 104 18.06 -12.16 -14.40
CA ASP A 104 19.46 -12.37 -14.02
C ASP A 104 19.77 -11.91 -12.58
N LYS A 105 18.95 -11.02 -12.02
CA LYS A 105 19.12 -10.47 -10.67
C LYS A 105 18.35 -11.25 -9.61
N ILE A 106 17.64 -12.31 -9.97
CA ILE A 106 16.93 -13.17 -9.02
C ILE A 106 17.94 -14.10 -8.34
N LYS A 107 18.04 -13.99 -7.02
CA LYS A 107 18.92 -14.83 -6.19
C LYS A 107 18.19 -16.10 -5.78
N THR A 108 17.03 -15.97 -5.14
CA THR A 108 16.23 -17.09 -4.63
C THR A 108 14.74 -16.90 -4.90
N LEU A 109 14.05 -18.04 -5.00
CA LEU A 109 12.60 -18.15 -5.07
C LEU A 109 12.14 -19.06 -3.93
N GLU A 110 11.39 -18.50 -2.99
CA GLU A 110 10.95 -19.17 -1.78
C GLU A 110 9.42 -19.10 -1.68
N TYR A 111 8.78 -20.20 -1.30
CA TYR A 111 7.33 -20.28 -1.08
C TYR A 111 7.02 -20.73 0.34
N SER A 112 6.11 -20.01 1.00
CA SER A 112 5.56 -20.39 2.30
C SER A 112 4.12 -20.87 2.13
N ASP A 113 3.87 -22.15 2.41
CA ASP A 113 2.54 -22.76 2.34
C ASP A 113 1.60 -22.17 3.41
N GLN A 114 2.13 -21.82 4.58
CA GLN A 114 1.37 -21.20 5.68
C GLN A 114 0.88 -19.79 5.33
N LEU A 115 1.73 -18.98 4.70
CA LEU A 115 1.40 -17.59 4.35
C LEU A 115 0.80 -17.45 2.95
N GLN A 116 0.82 -18.51 2.15
CA GLN A 116 0.48 -18.49 0.72
C GLN A 116 1.23 -17.35 0.00
N CYS A 117 2.55 -17.27 0.25
CA CYS A 117 3.38 -16.15 -0.16
C CYS A 117 4.61 -16.65 -0.92
N LEU A 118 4.82 -16.07 -2.10
CA LEU A 118 6.04 -16.18 -2.87
C LEU A 118 6.97 -15.03 -2.48
N ARG A 119 8.15 -15.39 -1.99
CA ARG A 119 9.26 -14.49 -1.69
C ARG A 119 10.31 -14.60 -2.77
N ILE A 120 10.60 -13.48 -3.42
CA ILE A 120 11.63 -13.36 -4.45
C ILE A 120 12.73 -12.46 -3.89
N VAL A 121 13.93 -12.99 -3.70
CA VAL A 121 15.09 -12.18 -3.29
C VAL A 121 15.82 -11.73 -4.54
N CYS A 122 15.82 -10.44 -4.83
CA CYS A 122 16.34 -9.88 -6.08
C CYS A 122 16.67 -8.39 -5.99
N ASP A 123 17.39 -7.91 -7.00
CA ASP A 123 17.46 -6.48 -7.28
C ASP A 123 16.26 -6.08 -8.16
N TYR A 124 15.51 -5.05 -7.78
CA TYR A 124 14.31 -4.61 -8.50
C TYR A 124 14.17 -3.09 -8.58
N ASN A 125 13.51 -2.64 -9.65
CA ASN A 125 13.07 -1.27 -9.80
C ASN A 125 11.60 -1.15 -9.43
N GLU A 126 11.27 -0.22 -8.55
CA GLU A 126 9.90 0.14 -8.21
C GLU A 126 9.56 1.49 -8.85
N MET A 127 8.52 1.51 -9.67
CA MET A 127 7.89 2.73 -10.12
C MET A 127 6.62 2.98 -9.30
N ALA A 128 6.61 4.05 -8.52
CA ALA A 128 5.46 4.50 -7.73
C ALA A 128 5.28 6.01 -7.90
N ASP A 129 4.04 6.46 -8.19
CA ASP A 129 3.70 7.89 -8.31
C ASP A 129 4.63 8.71 -9.24
N SER A 130 5.18 8.06 -10.28
CA SER A 130 6.13 8.63 -11.28
C SER A 130 7.59 8.77 -10.83
N GLU A 131 7.93 8.26 -9.65
CA GLU A 131 9.32 8.11 -9.20
C GLU A 131 9.78 6.66 -9.41
N GLU A 132 11.03 6.50 -9.85
CA GLU A 132 11.68 5.19 -9.98
C GLU A 132 12.71 5.04 -8.86
N HIS A 133 12.56 3.98 -8.06
CA HIS A 133 13.43 3.65 -6.93
C HIS A 133 14.07 2.29 -7.18
N PHE A 134 15.40 2.22 -7.13
CA PHE A 134 16.14 0.96 -7.22
C PHE A 134 16.36 0.37 -5.82
N PHE A 135 16.05 -0.92 -5.68
CA PHE A 135 16.28 -1.69 -4.47
C PHE A 135 17.22 -2.86 -4.78
N GLY A 136 18.37 -2.88 -4.11
CA GLY A 136 19.35 -3.97 -4.20
C GLY A 136 19.18 -4.96 -3.05
N ASP A 137 19.39 -6.24 -3.33
CA ASP A 137 19.30 -7.35 -2.37
C ASP A 137 18.06 -7.32 -1.47
N SER A 138 16.93 -6.99 -2.09
CA SER A 138 15.66 -6.77 -1.40
C SER A 138 14.70 -7.91 -1.69
N GLU A 139 13.64 -8.01 -0.90
CA GLU A 139 12.62 -9.05 -1.05
C GLU A 139 11.33 -8.49 -1.65
N VAL A 140 10.84 -9.17 -2.68
CA VAL A 140 9.50 -8.95 -3.25
C VAL A 140 8.60 -10.06 -2.75
N LEU A 141 7.58 -9.68 -1.98
CA LEU A 141 6.60 -10.60 -1.40
C LEU A 141 5.29 -10.54 -2.19
N LEU A 142 4.86 -11.68 -2.73
CA LEU A 142 3.65 -11.82 -3.53
C LEU A 142 2.74 -12.89 -2.91
N TYR A 143 1.58 -12.48 -2.41
CA TYR A 143 0.61 -13.37 -1.77
C TYR A 143 -0.24 -14.10 -2.81
N ILE A 144 0.37 -15.07 -3.48
CA ILE A 144 -0.22 -15.85 -4.56
C ILE A 144 -0.39 -17.31 -4.09
N PRO A 145 -1.61 -17.89 -4.16
CA PRO A 145 -1.82 -19.30 -3.87
C PRO A 145 -1.17 -20.21 -4.92
N TYR A 146 -0.36 -21.19 -4.50
CA TYR A 146 0.38 -22.09 -5.39
C TYR A 146 -0.55 -22.98 -6.22
N ASN A 147 -1.51 -23.64 -5.57
CA ASN A 147 -2.39 -24.63 -6.22
C ASN A 147 -3.25 -24.04 -7.35
N GLU A 148 -3.65 -22.77 -7.23
CA GLU A 148 -4.49 -22.09 -8.21
C GLU A 148 -3.67 -21.48 -9.36
N ASN A 149 -2.36 -21.29 -9.17
CA ASN A 149 -1.51 -20.52 -10.08
C ASN A 149 -0.24 -21.29 -10.50
N GLN A 150 -0.27 -22.62 -10.53
CA GLN A 150 0.90 -23.45 -10.83
C GLN A 150 1.63 -23.06 -12.12
N GLN A 151 0.89 -22.70 -13.18
CA GLN A 151 1.47 -22.27 -14.45
C GLN A 151 2.38 -21.05 -14.30
N PHE A 152 2.02 -20.10 -13.44
CA PHE A 152 2.84 -18.92 -13.15
C PHE A 152 4.16 -19.30 -12.47
N TYR A 153 4.11 -20.22 -11.50
CA TYR A 153 5.33 -20.70 -10.82
C TYR A 153 6.27 -21.42 -11.77
N TYR A 154 5.75 -22.32 -12.61
CA TYR A 154 6.56 -23.00 -13.63
C TYR A 154 7.22 -22.02 -14.60
N GLU A 155 6.49 -20.98 -15.01
CA GLU A 155 7.03 -19.96 -15.92
C GLU A 155 8.17 -19.17 -15.27
N ILE A 156 8.00 -18.76 -14.00
CA ILE A 156 9.05 -18.06 -13.25
C ILE A 156 10.27 -18.95 -13.05
N GLU A 157 10.11 -20.22 -12.71
CA GLU A 157 11.23 -21.16 -12.55
C GLU A 157 11.99 -21.33 -13.87
N ASN A 158 11.28 -21.46 -14.99
CA ASN A 158 11.88 -21.59 -16.32
C ASN A 158 12.69 -20.35 -16.72
N VAL A 159 12.11 -19.17 -16.52
CA VAL A 159 12.71 -17.89 -16.94
C VAL A 159 13.86 -17.48 -16.02
N SER A 160 13.72 -17.65 -14.71
CA SER A 160 14.79 -17.34 -13.74
C SER A 160 15.88 -18.40 -13.68
N GLN A 161 15.63 -19.60 -14.21
CA GLN A 161 16.46 -20.80 -14.02
C GLN A 161 16.72 -21.13 -12.54
N LYS A 162 15.86 -20.66 -11.64
CA LYS A 162 15.90 -20.95 -10.20
C LYS A 162 14.77 -21.91 -9.87
N ARG A 163 15.05 -22.88 -9.00
CA ARG A 163 14.02 -23.77 -8.47
C ARG A 163 13.32 -23.11 -7.29
N LEU A 164 12.00 -23.29 -7.22
CA LEU A 164 11.16 -22.86 -6.12
C LEU A 164 11.44 -23.72 -4.88
N MET A 165 11.81 -23.05 -3.78
CA MET A 165 12.07 -23.70 -2.49
C MET A 165 10.86 -23.54 -1.57
N PHE A 166 10.33 -24.63 -1.05
CA PHE A 166 9.26 -24.59 -0.04
C PHE A 166 9.89 -24.51 1.35
N VAL A 167 9.60 -23.43 2.08
CA VAL A 167 10.31 -23.11 3.34
C VAL A 167 9.53 -23.57 4.58
N ASP A 168 8.20 -23.52 4.55
CA ASP A 168 7.34 -23.81 5.70
C ASP A 168 6.28 -24.88 5.38
N ARG A 169 6.69 -26.14 5.22
CA ARG A 169 5.78 -27.29 5.09
C ARG A 169 5.34 -27.85 6.44
#